data_AF-A0AAI9N4U5-F1
#
_entry.id   AF-A0AAI9N4U5-F1
#
_cell.length_a   1.000
_cell.length_b   1.000
_cell.length_c   1.000
_cell.angle_alpha   90.00
_cell.angle_beta   90.00
_cell.angle_gamma   90.00
#
_symmetry.space_group_name_H-M   'P 1'
#
loop_
_entity.id
_entity.type
_entity.pdbx_description
1 polymer ?
#
loop_
_entity_poly.entity_id
_entity_poly.type
_entity_poly.pdbx_seq_one_letter_code
_entity_poly.pdbx_strand_id
1 'polypeptide(L)' 'MSQPSASSLSWQTAVSWVMREHEQDGLDEPEQQALQQWLQADPAHLAAYREARTLWLALGFIPAPGERG' A
#
# COMPACT_ATOMS: atom_id res chain seq x y z
N MET A 1 -15.28 13.61 -18.04
CA MET A 1 -14.87 12.86 -16.83
C MET A 1 -13.92 11.78 -17.30
N SER A 2 -12.62 11.91 -17.03
CA SER A 2 -11.61 10.90 -17.41
C SER A 2 -11.78 9.69 -16.51
N GLN A 3 -12.04 8.51 -17.08
CA GLN A 3 -12.10 7.27 -16.31
C GLN A 3 -10.72 6.99 -15.72
N PRO A 4 -10.62 6.55 -14.45
CA PRO A 4 -9.35 6.12 -13.89
C PRO A 4 -8.86 4.93 -14.73
N SER A 5 -7.68 5.07 -15.32
CA SER A 5 -7.05 3.96 -16.03
C SER A 5 -6.80 2.81 -15.04
N ALA A 6 -6.78 1.56 -15.52
CA ALA A 6 -6.55 0.39 -14.67
C ALA A 6 -5.31 0.55 -13.78
N SER A 7 -4.24 1.18 -14.29
CA SER A 7 -3.03 1.52 -13.53
C SER A 7 -3.29 2.46 -12.34
N SER A 8 -4.17 3.45 -12.48
CA SER A 8 -4.57 4.35 -11.39
C SER A 8 -5.39 3.63 -10.31
N LEU A 9 -6.16 2.61 -10.68
CA LEU A 9 -6.91 1.78 -9.72
C LEU A 9 -5.95 0.87 -8.95
N SER A 10 -5.03 0.18 -9.64
CA SER A 10 -4.00 -0.63 -9.00
C SER A 10 -3.12 0.17 -8.05
N TRP A 11 -2.79 1.42 -8.41
CA TRP A 11 -2.09 2.36 -7.55
C TRP A 11 -2.85 2.68 -6.26
N GLN A 12 -4.11 3.07 -6.37
CA GLN A 12 -4.93 3.40 -5.20
C GLN A 12 -5.06 2.19 -4.26
N THR A 13 -5.32 1.00 -4.81
CA THR A 13 -5.40 -0.24 -4.01
C THR A 13 -4.05 -0.58 -3.35
N ALA A 14 -2.93 -0.42 -4.06
CA ALA A 14 -1.59 -0.61 -3.50
C ALA A 14 -1.33 0.32 -2.30
N VAL A 15 -1.65 1.61 -2.42
CA VAL A 15 -1.46 2.59 -1.34
C VAL A 15 -2.35 2.24 -0.14
N SER A 16 -3.59 1.81 -0.35
CA SER A 16 -4.46 1.36 0.74
C SER A 16 -3.88 0.16 1.50
N TRP A 17 -3.33 -0.84 0.79
CA TRP A 17 -2.68 -1.99 1.42
C TRP A 17 -1.45 -1.58 2.24
N VAL A 18 -0.59 -0.74 1.69
CA VAL A 18 0.62 -0.25 2.38
C VAL A 18 0.25 0.58 3.61
N MET A 19 -0.80 1.40 3.52
CA MET A 19 -1.28 2.17 4.67
C MET A 19 -1.74 1.23 5.80
N ARG A 20 -2.56 0.22 5.49
CA ARG A 20 -3.04 -0.77 6.48
C ARG A 20 -1.92 -1.59 7.13
N GLU A 21 -0.93 -2.05 6.36
CA GLU A 21 0.24 -2.73 6.92
C GLU A 21 0.98 -1.91 7.98
N HIS A 22 0.90 -0.58 7.88
CA HIS A 22 1.57 0.36 8.77
C HIS A 22 0.62 1.05 9.76
N GLU A 23 -0.67 0.67 9.78
CA GLU A 23 -1.59 1.00 10.88
C GLU A 23 -1.21 0.20 12.14
N GLN A 24 -1.67 0.66 13.31
CA GLN A 24 -1.26 0.06 14.60
C GLN A 24 -1.66 -1.41 14.72
N ASP A 25 -2.78 -1.81 14.12
CA ASP A 25 -3.28 -3.18 14.12
C ASP A 25 -2.63 -4.07 13.04
N GLY A 26 -1.97 -3.46 12.04
CA GLY A 26 -1.37 -4.18 10.91
C GLY A 26 -2.42 -4.91 10.05
N LEU A 27 -2.00 -6.00 9.40
CA LEU A 27 -2.90 -6.87 8.62
C LEU A 27 -3.18 -8.17 9.36
N ASP A 28 -4.46 -8.49 9.57
CA ASP A 28 -4.88 -9.80 10.07
C ASP A 28 -4.61 -10.92 9.04
N GLU A 29 -4.59 -12.18 9.48
CA GLU A 29 -4.43 -13.35 8.59
C GLU A 29 -5.33 -13.35 7.33
N PRO A 30 -6.66 -13.07 7.41
CA PRO A 30 -7.50 -12.98 6.21
C PRO A 30 -7.09 -11.83 5.27
N GLU A 31 -6.60 -10.72 5.79
CA GLU A 31 -6.18 -9.58 4.99
C GLU A 31 -4.83 -9.82 4.32
N GLN A 32 -3.91 -10.48 5.01
CA GLN A 32 -2.66 -10.94 4.41
C GLN A 32 -2.92 -11.91 3.26
N GLN A 33 -3.87 -12.83 3.39
CA GLN A 33 -4.28 -13.72 2.31
C GLN A 33 -4.92 -12.95 1.14
N ALA A 34 -5.76 -11.96 1.42
CA ALA A 34 -6.37 -11.12 0.39
C ALA A 34 -5.33 -10.28 -0.37
N LEU A 35 -4.33 -9.72 0.34
CA LEU A 35 -3.21 -9.01 -0.27
C LEU A 35 -2.41 -9.93 -1.19
N GLN A 36 -2.03 -11.13 -0.71
CA GLN A 36 -1.29 -12.10 -1.53
C GLN A 36 -2.06 -12.49 -2.80
N GLN A 37 -3.36 -12.77 -2.68
CA GLN A 37 -4.21 -13.07 -3.83
C GLN A 37 -4.26 -11.90 -4.82
N TRP A 38 -4.39 -10.68 -4.32
CA TRP A 38 -4.43 -9.48 -5.17
C TRP A 38 -3.09 -9.25 -5.90
N LEU A 39 -1.95 -9.45 -5.21
CA LEU A 39 -0.61 -9.34 -5.80
C LEU A 39 -0.35 -10.40 -6.88
N GLN A 40 -0.89 -11.61 -6.70
CA GLN A 40 -0.75 -12.71 -7.67
C GLN A 40 -1.71 -12.58 -8.86
N ALA A 41 -2.78 -11.79 -8.74
CA ALA A 41 -3.80 -11.66 -9.78
C ALA A 41 -3.29 -10.91 -11.03
N ASP A 42 -2.40 -9.92 -10.87
CA ASP A 42 -1.87 -9.15 -11.99
C ASP A 42 -0.45 -8.61 -11.69
N PRO A 43 0.53 -8.74 -12.60
CA PRO A 43 1.85 -8.15 -12.42
C PRO A 43 1.83 -6.62 -12.22
N ALA A 44 0.81 -5.91 -12.73
CA ALA A 44 0.62 -4.48 -12.49
C ALA A 44 0.28 -4.17 -11.02
N HIS A 45 -0.42 -5.07 -10.32
CA HIS A 45 -0.70 -4.94 -8.89
C HIS A 45 0.60 -5.03 -8.08
N LEU A 46 1.45 -6.01 -8.43
CA LEU A 46 2.75 -6.18 -7.79
C LEU A 46 3.65 -4.97 -8.02
N ALA A 47 3.68 -4.43 -9.24
CA ALA A 47 4.46 -3.23 -9.56
C ALA A 47 4.00 -2.01 -8.73
N ALA A 48 2.69 -1.75 -8.72
CA ALA A 48 2.10 -0.64 -7.96
C ALA A 48 2.36 -0.75 -6.45
N TYR A 49 2.21 -1.96 -5.89
CA TYR A 49 2.47 -2.21 -4.46
C TYR A 49 3.93 -2.03 -4.09
N ARG A 50 4.87 -2.53 -4.91
CA ARG A 50 6.31 -2.32 -4.68
C ARG A 50 6.66 -0.83 -4.71
N GLU A 51 6.08 -0.08 -5.63
CA GLU A 51 6.31 1.36 -5.73
C GLU A 51 5.72 2.09 -4.52
N ALA A 52 4.46 1.83 -4.16
CA ALA A 52 3.81 2.41 -2.98
C ALA A 52 4.59 2.11 -1.69
N ARG A 53 5.05 0.87 -1.50
CA ARG A 53 5.85 0.46 -0.33
C ARG A 53 7.22 1.13 -0.31
N THR A 54 7.85 1.31 -1.47
CA THR A 54 9.13 2.04 -1.57
C THR A 54 8.96 3.49 -1.17
N LEU A 55 7.90 4.15 -1.65
CA LEU A 55 7.58 5.53 -1.26
C LEU A 55 7.26 5.62 0.24
N TRP A 56 6.49 4.69 0.78
CA TRP A 56 6.15 4.67 2.19
C TRP A 56 7.38 4.53 3.09
N LEU A 57 8.32 3.64 2.74
CA LEU A 57 9.60 3.51 3.45
C LEU A 57 10.47 4.77 3.33
N ALA A 58 10.47 5.41 2.15
CA ALA A 58 11.19 6.67 1.96
C ALA A 58 10.58 7.82 2.79
N LEU A 59 9.26 7.84 2.97
CA LEU A 59 8.54 8.80 3.81
C LEU A 59 8.62 8.49 5.31
N GLY A 60 8.71 7.21 5.68
CA GLY A 60 8.86 6.74 7.07
C GLY A 60 10.19 7.12 7.73
N PHE A 61 11.13 7.69 6.96
CA PHE A 61 12.31 8.38 7.50
C PHE A 61 12.00 9.77 8.08
N ILE A 62 10.77 10.26 7.94
CA ILE A 62 10.33 11.49 8.59
C ILE A 62 9.61 11.10 9.89
N PRO A 63 10.25 11.26 11.07
CA PRO A 63 9.54 11.08 12.33
C PRO A 63 8.33 12.01 12.33
N ALA A 64 7.16 11.48 12.71
CA ALA A 64 5.98 12.31 12.88
C ALA A 64 6.35 13.46 13.83
N PRO A 65 6.06 14.73 13.49
CA PRO A 65 6.28 15.85 14.40
C PRO A 65 5.28 15.74 15.56
N GLY A 66 5.61 14.91 16.56
CA GLY A 66 4.72 14.56 17.66
C GLY A 66 5.41 13.87 18.83
N GLU A 67 6.56 13.21 18.65
CA GLU A 67 7.36 12.69 19.77
C GLU A 67 8.25 13.81 20.34
N ARG A 68 7.64 14.76 21.07
CA ARG A 68 8.37 15.62 22.00
C ARG A 68 8.20 15.09 23.42
N GLY A 69 9.34 14.74 24.04
CA GLY A 69 9.66 15.01 25.45
C GLY A 69 8.95 14.16 26.49
#